data_AF-A0A1V4HX64-F1
#
_entry.id   AF-A0A1V4HX64-F1
#
_cell.length_a   1.000
_cell.length_b   1.000
_cell.length_c   1.000
_cell.angle_alpha   90.00
_cell.angle_beta   90.00
_cell.angle_gamma   90.00
#
_symmetry.space_group_name_H-M   'P 1'
#
loop_
_entity.id
_entity.type
_entity.pdbx_description
1 polymer ?
#
loop_
_entity_poly.entity_id
_entity_poly.type
_entity_poly.pdbx_seq_one_letter_code
_entity_poly.pdbx_strand_id
1 'polypeptide(L)'
;MEVKPDMGRPARKLPISKAVGNSPEFSLTDQDWKKVEIAYGQALPAAVRQSIVDTTNKYLEWEVFERNASALRPAVDLVKSINVASNNLRQKLSRAGGDAGAFAQSVIKENFHSVHFKKYSYDQLFHALGDVISSLSAACQTALKEIDDPDATFFREGASWDDWIRALTNIAEENDLPTAASKAGNRKSDVGPFARLVAELQAHLPKEARRHANTRLSSAIYSARHPLKTTDEP
;
A
#
# COMPACT_ATOMS: atom_id res chain seq x y z
N MET A 1 28.02 6.35 23.72
CA MET A 1 27.69 5.93 22.34
C MET A 1 26.20 6.14 22.17
N GLU A 2 25.84 7.22 21.49
CA GLU A 2 24.45 7.61 21.26
C GLU A 2 23.96 6.84 20.03
N VAL A 3 23.06 5.88 20.23
CA VAL A 3 22.46 5.11 19.14
C VAL A 3 21.52 6.06 18.40
N LYS A 4 21.95 6.54 17.23
CA LYS A 4 21.04 7.24 16.30
C LYS A 4 19.88 6.29 16.00
N PRO A 5 18.62 6.71 16.19
CA PRO A 5 17.50 5.94 15.70
C PRO A 5 17.66 5.79 14.20
N ASP A 6 17.75 4.55 13.75
CA ASP A 6 17.62 4.22 12.34
C ASP A 6 16.33 4.90 11.87
N MET A 7 16.47 5.88 10.98
CA MET A 7 15.35 6.56 10.35
C MET A 7 14.78 5.56 9.32
N GLY A 8 14.20 4.49 9.86
CA GLY A 8 13.79 3.31 9.13
C GLY A 8 12.84 3.73 8.03
N ARG A 9 13.08 3.17 6.83
CA ARG A 9 12.18 3.35 5.69
C ARG A 9 10.72 3.14 6.16
N PRO A 10 9.77 3.96 5.68
CA PRO A 10 8.36 3.82 6.03
C PRO A 10 7.94 2.36 5.87
N ALA A 11 7.28 1.80 6.90
CA ALA A 11 6.88 0.40 6.87
C ALA A 11 5.90 0.17 5.72
N ARG A 12 6.23 -0.77 4.81
CA ARG A 12 5.32 -1.19 3.74
C ARG A 12 3.99 -1.64 4.35
N LYS A 13 2.88 -1.23 3.75
CA LYS A 13 1.54 -1.65 4.16
C LYS A 13 1.00 -2.69 3.18
N LEU A 14 0.06 -3.51 3.65
CA LEU A 14 -0.66 -4.46 2.80
C LEU A 14 -1.33 -3.71 1.64
N PRO A 15 -1.47 -4.30 0.46
CA PRO A 15 -2.19 -3.69 -0.67
C PRO A 15 -3.71 -3.78 -0.51
N ILE A 16 -4.17 -4.22 0.66
CA ILE A 16 -5.57 -4.44 1.00
C ILE A 16 -5.84 -3.82 2.37
N SER A 17 -7.04 -3.29 2.54
CA SER A 17 -7.51 -2.72 3.79
C SER A 17 -8.96 -3.13 4.00
N LYS A 18 -9.31 -3.44 5.25
CA LYS A 18 -10.69 -3.72 5.65
C LYS A 18 -11.45 -2.44 6.00
N ALA A 19 -11.06 -1.30 5.43
CA ALA A 19 -11.77 -0.06 5.67
C ALA A 19 -13.24 -0.23 5.25
N VAL A 20 -14.14 -0.07 6.22
CA VAL A 20 -15.58 -0.02 6.01
C VAL A 20 -16.00 1.38 6.37
N GLY A 21 -16.56 2.11 5.41
CA GLY A 21 -17.00 3.48 5.62
C GLY A 21 -17.64 4.04 4.34
N ASN A 22 -18.52 5.01 4.50
CA ASN A 22 -19.04 5.77 3.37
C ASN A 22 -17.87 6.55 2.76
N SER A 23 -17.73 6.49 1.42
CA SER A 23 -16.78 7.34 0.70
C SER A 23 -17.08 8.80 1.04
N PRO A 24 -16.13 9.56 1.61
CA PRO A 24 -16.37 10.96 1.92
C PRO A 24 -16.70 11.70 0.63
N GLU A 25 -17.79 12.47 0.63
CA GLU A 25 -18.12 13.34 -0.48
C GLU A 25 -17.54 14.73 -0.23
N PHE A 26 -16.50 15.06 -0.98
CA PHE A 26 -15.95 16.40 -1.08
C PHE A 26 -16.83 17.25 -1.99
N SER A 27 -17.31 18.35 -1.45
CA SER A 27 -17.99 19.40 -2.19
C SER A 27 -17.61 20.77 -1.60
N LEU A 28 -17.57 21.78 -2.45
CA LEU A 28 -17.32 23.16 -2.05
C LEU A 28 -18.52 24.02 -2.45
N THR A 29 -18.91 24.93 -1.56
CA THR A 29 -19.89 25.96 -1.88
C THR A 29 -19.27 27.00 -2.81
N ASP A 30 -20.09 27.83 -3.48
CA ASP A 30 -19.57 28.95 -4.29
C ASP A 30 -18.73 29.93 -3.47
N GLN A 31 -19.04 30.09 -2.18
CA GLN A 31 -18.26 30.95 -1.29
C GLN A 31 -16.88 30.35 -0.99
N ASP A 32 -16.79 29.03 -0.85
CA ASP A 32 -15.52 28.35 -0.64
C ASP A 32 -14.67 28.32 -1.91
N TRP A 33 -15.30 28.13 -3.08
CA TRP A 33 -14.62 28.30 -4.36
C TRP A 33 -14.00 29.67 -4.51
N LYS A 34 -14.70 30.74 -4.12
CA LYS A 34 -14.12 32.10 -4.14
C LYS A 34 -12.87 32.21 -3.28
N LYS A 35 -12.82 31.56 -2.10
CA LYS A 35 -11.61 31.57 -1.25
C LYS A 35 -10.46 30.83 -1.93
N VAL A 36 -10.75 29.66 -2.50
CA VAL A 36 -9.78 28.86 -3.25
C VAL A 36 -9.20 29.65 -4.42
N GLU A 37 -10.04 30.33 -5.19
CA GLU A 37 -9.64 31.16 -6.34
C GLU A 37 -8.84 32.40 -5.93
N ILE A 38 -9.22 33.06 -4.83
CA ILE A 38 -8.46 34.18 -4.26
C ILE A 38 -7.05 33.72 -3.85
N ALA A 39 -6.95 32.57 -3.19
CA ALA A 39 -5.65 32.04 -2.76
C ALA A 39 -4.80 31.58 -3.96
N TYR A 40 -5.44 30.99 -4.96
CA TYR A 40 -4.78 30.59 -6.20
C TYR A 40 -4.33 31.78 -7.04
N GLY A 41 -5.06 32.90 -6.96
CA GLY A 41 -4.83 34.12 -7.73
C GLY A 41 -5.49 34.11 -9.11
N GLN A 42 -6.33 33.11 -9.42
CA GLN A 42 -7.07 33.01 -10.68
C GLN A 42 -8.46 32.41 -10.46
N ALA A 43 -9.41 32.84 -11.29
CA ALA A 43 -10.74 32.22 -11.35
C ALA A 43 -10.66 30.88 -12.07
N LEU A 44 -11.41 29.89 -11.58
CA LEU A 44 -11.45 28.53 -12.11
C LEU A 44 -12.76 28.33 -12.89
N PRO A 45 -12.70 27.93 -14.18
CA PRO A 45 -13.89 27.55 -14.93
C PRO A 45 -14.67 26.42 -14.24
N ALA A 46 -15.98 26.38 -14.45
CA ALA A 46 -16.84 25.36 -13.82
C ALA A 46 -16.39 23.91 -14.11
N ALA A 47 -15.91 23.64 -15.33
CA ALA A 47 -15.35 22.34 -15.69
C ALA A 47 -14.11 21.98 -14.86
N VAL A 48 -13.19 22.93 -14.66
CA VAL A 48 -11.98 22.75 -13.84
C VAL A 48 -12.35 22.50 -12.38
N ARG A 49 -13.33 23.26 -11.85
CA ARG A 49 -13.86 23.05 -10.49
C ARG A 49 -14.38 21.63 -10.30
N GLN A 50 -15.14 21.13 -11.28
CA GLN A 50 -15.66 19.76 -11.25
C GLN A 50 -14.53 18.72 -11.29
N SER A 51 -13.54 18.87 -12.18
CA SER A 51 -12.39 17.96 -12.23
C SER A 51 -11.59 17.93 -10.93
N ILE A 52 -11.42 19.09 -10.27
CA ILE A 52 -10.79 19.16 -8.94
C ILE A 52 -11.61 18.40 -7.90
N VAL A 53 -12.94 18.54 -7.90
CA VAL A 53 -13.82 17.81 -6.99
C VAL A 53 -13.71 16.31 -7.23
N ASP A 54 -13.81 15.86 -8.48
CA ASP A 54 -13.77 14.46 -8.84
C ASP A 54 -12.44 13.81 -8.43
N THR A 55 -11.30 14.46 -8.71
CA THR A 55 -10.00 13.93 -8.29
C THR A 55 -9.79 13.97 -6.78
N THR A 56 -10.43 14.92 -6.07
CA THR A 56 -10.37 15.00 -4.61
C THR A 56 -11.23 13.93 -3.96
N ASN A 57 -12.40 13.62 -4.52
CA ASN A 57 -13.21 12.48 -4.10
C ASN A 57 -12.47 11.16 -4.28
N LYS A 58 -11.82 10.97 -5.43
CA LYS A 58 -10.96 9.80 -5.67
C LYS A 58 -9.82 9.73 -4.64
N TYR A 59 -9.16 10.84 -4.34
CA TYR A 59 -8.15 10.88 -3.28
C TYR A 59 -8.69 10.42 -1.93
N LEU A 60 -9.85 10.94 -1.51
CA LEU A 60 -10.46 10.58 -0.22
C LEU A 60 -10.89 9.12 -0.16
N GLU A 61 -11.34 8.55 -1.26
CA GLU A 61 -11.62 7.12 -1.37
C GLU A 61 -10.36 6.29 -1.11
N TRP A 62 -9.27 6.56 -1.82
CA TRP A 62 -8.03 5.77 -1.72
C TRP A 62 -7.23 6.01 -0.44
N GLU A 63 -7.19 7.25 0.05
CA GLU A 63 -6.45 7.62 1.26
C GLU A 63 -6.98 6.88 2.49
N VAL A 64 -8.29 6.62 2.57
CA VAL A 64 -8.90 5.86 3.65
C VAL A 64 -8.37 4.41 3.65
N PHE A 65 -8.23 3.77 2.48
CA PHE A 65 -7.66 2.43 2.40
C PHE A 65 -6.19 2.44 2.81
N GLU A 66 -5.40 3.38 2.29
CA GLU A 66 -3.97 3.52 2.58
C GLU A 66 -3.72 3.79 4.07
N ARG A 67 -4.51 4.66 4.69
CA ARG A 67 -4.42 5.00 6.12
C ARG A 67 -4.70 3.78 6.99
N ASN A 68 -5.76 3.04 6.68
CA ASN A 68 -6.24 1.90 7.47
C ASN A 68 -5.55 0.56 7.12
N ALA A 69 -4.73 0.51 6.08
CA ALA A 69 -4.00 -0.70 5.72
C ALA A 69 -3.03 -1.11 6.83
N SER A 70 -3.08 -2.39 7.20
CA SER A 70 -2.17 -2.96 8.20
C SER A 70 -0.74 -3.03 7.65
N ALA A 71 0.23 -3.11 8.56
CA ALA A 71 1.62 -3.36 8.20
C ALA A 71 1.76 -4.67 7.39
N LEU A 72 2.69 -4.69 6.43
CA LEU A 72 3.00 -5.87 5.62
C LEU A 72 3.70 -6.96 6.44
N ARG A 73 4.51 -6.56 7.43
CA ARG A 73 5.38 -7.47 8.21
C ARG A 73 4.65 -8.67 8.82
N PRO A 74 3.49 -8.54 9.50
CA PRO A 74 2.73 -9.69 9.99
C PRO A 74 2.37 -10.72 8.91
N ALA A 75 2.06 -10.28 7.68
CA ALA A 75 1.79 -11.20 6.58
C ALA A 75 3.06 -11.92 6.12
N VAL A 76 4.20 -11.22 6.05
CA VAL A 76 5.51 -11.83 5.76
C VAL A 76 5.85 -12.89 6.81
N ASP A 77 5.70 -12.56 8.08
CA ASP A 77 6.00 -13.45 9.20
C ASP A 77 5.08 -14.68 9.18
N LEU A 78 3.80 -14.49 8.81
CA LEU A 78 2.85 -15.60 8.61
C LEU A 78 3.28 -16.53 7.47
N VAL A 79 3.62 -16.00 6.29
CA VAL A 79 4.07 -16.82 5.15
C VAL A 79 5.37 -17.58 5.49
N LYS A 80 6.31 -16.93 6.19
CA LYS A 80 7.54 -17.59 6.69
C LYS A 80 7.21 -18.72 7.66
N SER A 81 6.31 -18.48 8.61
CA SER A 81 5.89 -19.48 9.59
C SER A 81 5.25 -20.70 8.91
N ILE A 82 4.35 -20.48 7.95
CA ILE A 82 3.74 -21.56 7.15
C ILE A 82 4.82 -22.34 6.42
N ASN A 83 5.76 -21.68 5.75
CA ASN A 83 6.85 -22.34 5.02
C ASN A 83 7.72 -23.23 5.94
N VAL A 84 8.06 -22.75 7.15
CA VAL A 84 8.82 -23.52 8.14
C VAL A 84 8.01 -24.74 8.60
N ALA A 85 6.73 -24.55 8.94
CA ALA A 85 5.85 -25.63 9.37
C ALA A 85 5.69 -26.71 8.29
N SER A 86 5.48 -26.31 7.03
CA SER A 86 5.39 -27.22 5.87
C SER A 86 6.67 -28.03 5.70
N ASN A 87 7.84 -27.39 5.76
CA ASN A 87 9.12 -28.10 5.66
C ASN A 87 9.35 -29.08 6.81
N ASN A 88 9.03 -28.69 8.04
CA ASN A 88 9.15 -29.56 9.20
C ASN A 88 8.23 -30.79 9.08
N LEU A 89 6.97 -30.59 8.67
CA LEU A 89 6.03 -31.68 8.47
C LEU A 89 6.50 -32.62 7.36
N ARG A 90 6.95 -32.09 6.22
CA ARG A 90 7.51 -32.89 5.13
C ARG A 90 8.69 -33.75 5.59
N GLN A 91 9.63 -33.15 6.34
CA GLN A 91 10.77 -33.89 6.88
C GLN A 91 10.33 -35.00 7.82
N LYS A 92 9.37 -34.74 8.73
CA LYS A 92 8.83 -35.75 9.64
C LYS A 92 8.17 -36.91 8.91
N LEU A 93 7.39 -36.63 7.86
CA LEU A 93 6.74 -37.65 7.03
C LEU A 93 7.78 -38.49 6.27
N SER A 94 8.80 -37.86 5.69
CA SER A 94 9.85 -38.57 4.93
C SER A 94 10.76 -39.45 5.79
N ARG A 95 10.87 -39.15 7.10
CA ARG A 95 11.74 -39.87 8.04
C ARG A 95 10.99 -40.93 8.86
N ALA A 96 9.68 -41.06 8.68
CA ALA A 96 8.87 -42.08 9.34
C ALA A 96 9.11 -43.46 8.71
N GLY A 97 10.30 -44.02 8.94
CA GLY A 97 10.68 -45.37 8.53
C GLY A 97 10.63 -46.38 9.68
N GLY A 98 10.77 -47.66 9.35
CA GLY A 98 10.72 -48.77 10.31
C GLY A 98 9.33 -49.01 10.92
N ASP A 99 9.23 -49.99 11.81
CA ASP A 99 7.96 -50.47 12.35
C ASP A 99 7.17 -49.38 13.10
N ALA A 100 7.85 -48.54 13.88
CA ALA A 100 7.23 -47.43 14.60
C ALA A 100 6.67 -46.36 13.64
N GLY A 101 7.37 -46.07 12.55
CA GLY A 101 6.90 -45.15 11.51
C GLY A 101 5.68 -45.70 10.77
N ALA A 102 5.72 -46.98 10.40
CA ALA A 102 4.61 -47.67 9.75
C ALA A 102 3.36 -47.71 10.66
N PHE A 103 3.52 -48.02 11.94
CA PHE A 103 2.42 -48.01 12.91
C PHE A 103 1.84 -46.60 13.13
N ALA A 104 2.68 -45.58 13.28
CA ALA A 104 2.20 -44.20 13.39
C ALA A 104 1.41 -43.77 12.15
N GLN A 105 1.92 -44.09 10.96
CA GLN A 105 1.24 -43.83 9.69
C GLN A 105 -0.08 -44.59 9.58
N SER A 106 -0.17 -45.82 10.10
CA SER A 106 -1.40 -46.59 10.05
C SER A 106 -2.51 -45.96 10.90
N VAL A 107 -2.19 -45.60 12.15
CA VAL A 107 -3.12 -44.93 13.06
C VAL A 107 -3.55 -43.58 12.51
N ILE A 108 -2.64 -42.80 11.92
CA ILE A 108 -2.98 -41.52 11.29
C ILE A 108 -3.97 -41.73 10.14
N LYS A 109 -3.74 -42.72 9.26
CA LYS A 109 -4.62 -42.97 8.11
C LYS A 109 -6.03 -43.35 8.56
N GLU A 110 -6.16 -44.21 9.57
CA GLU A 110 -7.46 -44.63 10.10
C GLU A 110 -8.32 -43.44 10.57
N ASN A 111 -7.66 -42.39 11.06
CA ASN A 111 -8.30 -41.17 11.54
C ASN A 111 -8.35 -40.04 10.49
N PHE A 112 -7.76 -40.23 9.31
CA PHE A 112 -7.69 -39.20 8.26
C PHE A 112 -8.91 -39.28 7.32
N HIS A 113 -9.99 -38.59 7.69
CA HIS A 113 -11.25 -38.61 6.94
C HIS A 113 -11.31 -37.58 5.81
N SER A 114 -10.49 -37.78 4.77
CA SER A 114 -10.58 -36.98 3.53
C SER A 114 -11.18 -37.75 2.37
N VAL A 115 -12.22 -37.18 1.75
CA VAL A 115 -12.89 -37.76 0.57
C VAL A 115 -11.91 -37.93 -0.59
N HIS A 116 -10.97 -36.99 -0.75
CA HIS A 116 -9.97 -37.01 -1.82
C HIS A 116 -8.93 -38.12 -1.65
N PHE A 117 -8.66 -38.55 -0.41
CA PHE A 117 -7.61 -39.51 -0.13
C PHE A 117 -8.12 -40.91 0.27
N LYS A 118 -9.44 -41.12 0.30
CA LYS A 118 -10.08 -42.35 0.78
C LYS A 118 -9.61 -43.63 0.06
N LYS A 119 -9.22 -43.51 -1.22
CA LYS A 119 -8.80 -44.65 -2.06
C LYS A 119 -7.29 -44.94 -2.01
N TYR A 120 -6.49 -44.09 -1.36
CA TYR A 120 -5.04 -44.22 -1.38
C TYR A 120 -4.59 -45.37 -0.46
N SER A 121 -3.59 -46.14 -0.89
CA SER A 121 -2.83 -47.02 0.02
C SER A 121 -2.09 -46.19 1.08
N TYR A 122 -1.47 -46.84 2.08
CA TYR A 122 -0.69 -46.13 3.10
C TYR A 122 0.42 -45.29 2.46
N ASP A 123 1.29 -45.92 1.67
CA ASP A 123 2.40 -45.24 1.01
C ASP A 123 1.90 -44.12 0.08
N GLN A 124 0.85 -44.39 -0.70
CA GLN A 124 0.32 -43.41 -1.63
C GLN A 124 -0.27 -42.19 -0.91
N LEU A 125 -0.90 -42.36 0.26
CA LEU A 125 -1.42 -41.24 1.05
C LEU A 125 -0.28 -40.32 1.50
N PHE A 126 0.75 -40.87 2.13
CA PHE A 126 1.83 -40.07 2.70
C PHE A 126 2.75 -39.48 1.62
N HIS A 127 2.90 -40.16 0.48
CA HIS A 127 3.51 -39.56 -0.72
C HIS A 127 2.69 -38.38 -1.25
N ALA A 128 1.38 -38.55 -1.46
CA ALA A 128 0.54 -37.47 -1.96
C ALA A 128 0.49 -36.27 -1.01
N LEU A 129 0.45 -36.51 0.31
CA LEU A 129 0.59 -35.45 1.31
C LEU A 129 1.96 -34.77 1.22
N GLY A 130 3.04 -35.54 1.06
CA GLY A 130 4.39 -35.02 0.84
C GLY A 130 4.48 -34.10 -0.38
N ASP A 131 3.81 -34.45 -1.49
CA ASP A 131 3.75 -33.65 -2.70
C ASP A 131 2.97 -32.34 -2.48
N VAL A 132 1.80 -32.40 -1.85
CA VAL A 132 0.99 -31.22 -1.51
C VAL A 132 1.77 -30.27 -0.59
N ILE A 133 2.44 -30.80 0.44
CA ILE A 133 3.24 -29.99 1.37
C ILE A 133 4.45 -29.39 0.66
N SER A 134 5.07 -30.11 -0.27
CA SER A 134 6.17 -29.59 -1.08
C SER A 134 5.70 -28.44 -1.99
N SER A 135 4.54 -28.59 -2.63
CA SER A 135 3.91 -27.53 -3.42
C SER A 135 3.57 -26.30 -2.57
N LEU A 136 3.02 -26.49 -1.37
CA LEU A 136 2.76 -25.40 -0.43
C LEU A 136 4.03 -24.65 -0.03
N SER A 137 5.13 -25.37 0.27
CA SER A 137 6.41 -24.73 0.59
C SER A 137 6.96 -23.92 -0.58
N ALA A 138 6.88 -24.46 -1.81
CA ALA A 138 7.27 -23.74 -3.02
C ALA A 138 6.40 -22.48 -3.22
N ALA A 139 5.09 -22.60 -3.03
CA ALA A 139 4.16 -21.47 -3.10
C ALA A 139 4.50 -20.38 -2.07
N CYS A 140 4.82 -20.74 -0.83
CA CYS A 140 5.27 -19.76 0.18
C CYS A 140 6.58 -19.07 -0.22
N GLN A 141 7.53 -19.78 -0.82
CA GLN A 141 8.77 -19.18 -1.31
C GLN A 141 8.50 -18.21 -2.46
N THR A 142 7.63 -18.56 -3.40
CA THR A 142 7.21 -17.67 -4.49
C THR A 142 6.50 -16.43 -3.93
N ALA A 143 5.54 -16.60 -3.02
CA ALA A 143 4.85 -15.50 -2.38
C ALA A 143 5.81 -14.55 -1.63
N LEU A 144 6.84 -15.07 -0.95
CA LEU A 144 7.85 -14.23 -0.31
C LEU A 144 8.66 -13.43 -1.33
N LYS A 145 9.00 -14.01 -2.48
CA LYS A 145 9.69 -13.29 -3.56
C LYS A 145 8.81 -12.18 -4.13
N GLU A 146 7.53 -12.45 -4.38
CA GLU A 146 6.57 -11.43 -4.83
C GLU A 146 6.39 -10.32 -3.79
N ILE A 147 6.40 -10.66 -2.49
CA ILE A 147 6.31 -9.69 -1.41
C ILE A 147 7.56 -8.80 -1.33
N ASP A 148 8.74 -9.35 -1.60
CA ASP A 148 10.01 -8.64 -1.57
C ASP A 148 10.29 -7.87 -2.88
N ASP A 149 9.51 -8.12 -3.94
CA ASP A 149 9.61 -7.43 -5.23
C ASP A 149 9.49 -5.90 -5.03
N PRO A 150 10.46 -5.10 -5.50
CA PRO A 150 10.40 -3.63 -5.44
C PRO A 150 9.23 -3.05 -6.24
N ASP A 151 8.79 -3.73 -7.29
CA ASP A 151 7.72 -3.29 -8.20
C ASP A 151 6.33 -3.74 -7.74
N ALA A 152 6.24 -4.55 -6.68
CA ALA A 152 4.96 -4.99 -6.16
C ALA A 152 4.12 -3.80 -5.65
N THR A 153 2.84 -3.80 -6.05
CA THR A 153 1.87 -2.74 -5.79
C THR A 153 1.39 -2.77 -4.34
N PHE A 154 2.23 -2.33 -3.40
CA PHE A 154 1.86 -2.15 -2.00
C PHE A 154 1.37 -0.73 -1.73
N PHE A 155 0.50 -0.57 -0.73
CA PHE A 155 0.23 0.77 -0.22
C PHE A 155 1.52 1.34 0.36
N ARG A 156 2.00 2.42 -0.27
CA ARG A 156 3.05 3.28 0.25
C ARG A 156 2.39 4.45 0.96
N GLU A 157 2.88 4.77 2.15
CA GLU A 157 2.43 5.98 2.83
C GLU A 157 2.67 7.22 1.95
N GLY A 158 1.62 8.01 1.74
CA GLY A 158 1.59 9.17 0.87
C GLY A 158 1.34 8.87 -0.61
N ALA A 159 1.14 7.62 -1.04
CA ALA A 159 0.90 7.32 -2.45
C ALA A 159 -0.36 7.99 -3.00
N SER A 160 -1.48 7.89 -2.27
CA SER A 160 -2.74 8.51 -2.66
C SER A 160 -2.60 10.03 -2.73
N TRP A 161 -1.81 10.60 -1.82
CA TRP A 161 -1.49 12.03 -1.81
C TRP A 161 -0.66 12.43 -3.04
N ASP A 162 0.37 11.65 -3.37
CA ASP A 162 1.21 11.91 -4.54
C ASP A 162 0.39 11.88 -5.84
N ASP A 163 -0.50 10.90 -5.97
CA ASP A 163 -1.39 10.77 -7.12
C ASP A 163 -2.42 11.91 -7.19
N TRP A 164 -2.95 12.35 -6.05
CA TRP A 164 -3.82 13.53 -5.98
C TRP A 164 -3.11 14.79 -6.46
N ILE A 165 -1.89 15.04 -5.99
CA ILE A 165 -1.09 16.20 -6.40
C ILE A 165 -0.76 16.15 -7.89
N ARG A 166 -0.42 14.97 -8.44
CA ARG A 166 -0.20 14.82 -9.88
C ARG A 166 -1.46 15.10 -10.68
N ALA A 167 -2.60 14.56 -10.26
CA ALA A 167 -3.87 14.80 -10.93
C ALA A 167 -4.25 16.30 -10.92
N LEU A 168 -4.11 16.98 -9.78
CA LEU A 168 -4.31 18.44 -9.69
C LEU A 168 -3.33 19.22 -10.58
N THR A 169 -2.09 18.74 -10.69
CA THR A 169 -1.08 19.36 -11.56
C THR A 169 -1.48 19.21 -13.03
N ASN A 170 -1.89 18.02 -13.45
CA ASN A 170 -2.34 17.76 -14.82
C ASN A 170 -3.56 18.61 -15.17
N ILE A 171 -4.56 18.70 -14.29
CA ILE A 171 -5.74 19.57 -14.49
C ILE A 171 -5.30 21.03 -14.71
N ALA A 172 -4.35 21.52 -13.92
CA ALA A 172 -3.85 22.87 -14.07
C ALA A 172 -3.09 23.06 -15.39
N GLU A 173 -2.23 22.11 -15.79
CA GLU A 173 -1.47 22.17 -17.05
C GLU A 173 -2.39 22.11 -18.28
N GLU A 174 -3.39 21.22 -18.28
CA GLU A 174 -4.36 21.07 -19.38
C GLU A 174 -5.24 22.30 -19.60
N ASN A 175 -5.31 23.19 -18.61
CA ASN A 175 -6.11 24.42 -18.66
C ASN A 175 -5.24 25.69 -18.64
N ASP A 176 -3.94 25.57 -18.94
CA ASP A 176 -2.97 26.69 -18.96
C ASP A 176 -2.90 27.48 -17.64
N LEU A 177 -3.15 26.80 -16.51
CA LEU A 177 -3.16 27.41 -15.18
C LEU A 177 -1.79 27.30 -14.47
N PRO A 178 -1.46 28.23 -13.55
CA PRO A 178 -0.14 28.25 -12.89
C PRO A 178 0.16 27.01 -12.03
N THR A 179 1.10 26.17 -12.47
CA THR A 179 1.54 25.00 -11.69
C THR A 179 2.77 25.23 -10.84
N ALA A 180 3.40 26.42 -10.89
CA ALA A 180 4.66 26.68 -10.22
C ALA A 180 4.63 26.38 -8.71
N ALA A 181 5.40 25.38 -8.29
CA ALA A 181 5.73 25.10 -6.90
C ALA A 181 7.24 25.30 -6.74
N SER A 182 7.64 26.37 -6.05
CA SER A 182 9.06 26.66 -5.84
C SER A 182 9.71 25.55 -5.01
N LYS A 183 10.83 25.00 -5.51
CA LYS A 183 11.71 24.10 -4.75
C LYS A 183 12.29 24.91 -3.60
N ALA A 184 11.78 24.69 -2.39
CA ALA A 184 12.10 25.51 -1.23
C ALA A 184 13.61 25.46 -0.90
N GLY A 185 14.32 26.55 -1.22
CA GLY A 185 15.61 26.91 -0.62
C GLY A 185 15.53 28.16 0.27
N ASN A 186 14.43 28.92 0.23
CA ASN A 186 14.27 30.14 1.03
C ASN A 186 13.01 30.08 1.88
N ARG A 187 13.16 30.06 3.22
CA ARG A 187 12.04 30.23 4.18
C ARG A 187 11.23 31.53 3.99
N LYS A 188 11.71 32.44 3.14
CA LYS A 188 11.09 33.71 2.77
C LYS A 188 10.46 33.74 1.38
N SER A 189 10.62 32.70 0.55
CA SER A 189 10.02 32.69 -0.79
C SER A 189 8.54 32.37 -0.67
N ASP A 190 7.73 33.22 -1.27
CA ASP A 190 6.29 33.08 -1.35
C ASP A 190 5.88 31.67 -1.79
N VAL A 191 4.86 31.11 -1.12
CA VAL A 191 4.28 29.82 -1.46
C VAL A 191 3.58 30.04 -2.80
N GLY A 192 4.10 29.45 -3.88
CA GLY A 192 3.60 29.67 -5.25
C GLY A 192 2.10 29.38 -5.39
N PRO A 193 1.43 29.91 -6.44
CA PRO A 193 -0.02 29.87 -6.58
C PRO A 193 -0.59 28.44 -6.42
N PHE A 194 0.03 27.45 -7.06
CA PHE A 194 -0.40 26.06 -6.94
C PHE A 194 -0.34 25.52 -5.50
N ALA A 195 0.69 25.88 -4.74
CA ALA A 195 0.81 25.43 -3.35
C ALA A 195 -0.23 26.11 -2.44
N ARG A 196 -0.68 27.34 -2.76
CA ARG A 196 -1.81 27.99 -2.06
C ARG A 196 -3.14 27.35 -2.41
N LEU A 197 -3.36 27.00 -3.69
CA LEU A 197 -4.53 26.22 -4.13
C LEU A 197 -4.63 24.91 -3.32
N VAL A 198 -3.55 24.13 -3.27
CA VAL A 198 -3.53 22.88 -2.50
C VAL A 198 -3.75 23.14 -1.00
N ALA A 199 -3.18 24.20 -0.43
CA ALA A 199 -3.37 24.55 0.98
C ALA A 199 -4.84 24.85 1.31
N GLU A 200 -5.52 25.63 0.47
CA GLU A 200 -6.94 25.92 0.67
C GLU A 200 -7.81 24.68 0.47
N LEU A 201 -7.56 23.87 -0.57
CA LEU A 201 -8.29 22.61 -0.75
C LEU A 201 -8.16 21.71 0.48
N GLN A 202 -6.95 21.58 1.04
CA GLN A 202 -6.71 20.82 2.27
C GLN A 202 -7.49 21.34 3.48
N ALA A 203 -7.71 22.66 3.59
CA ALA A 203 -8.47 23.23 4.70
C ALA A 203 -9.91 22.72 4.76
N HIS A 204 -10.45 22.30 3.60
CA HIS A 204 -11.79 21.73 3.45
C HIS A 204 -11.85 20.21 3.55
N LEU A 205 -10.72 19.50 3.55
CA LEU A 205 -10.69 18.04 3.71
C LEU A 205 -10.98 17.62 5.17
N PRO A 206 -11.45 16.37 5.40
CA PRO A 206 -11.43 15.75 6.72
C PRO A 206 -10.03 15.83 7.34
N LYS A 207 -9.94 16.07 8.65
CA LYS A 207 -8.66 16.34 9.33
C LYS A 207 -7.64 15.22 9.12
N GLU A 208 -8.12 13.99 9.05
CA GLU A 208 -7.33 12.77 8.92
C GLU A 208 -6.75 12.61 7.51
N ALA A 209 -7.36 13.24 6.50
CA ALA A 209 -6.90 13.23 5.11
C ALA A 209 -6.01 14.45 4.76
N ARG A 210 -5.81 15.40 5.69
CA ARG A 210 -4.90 16.53 5.49
C ARG A 210 -3.46 16.06 5.61
N ARG A 211 -2.59 16.53 4.72
CA ARG A 211 -1.16 16.16 4.66
C ARG A 211 -0.28 17.41 4.60
N HIS A 212 0.75 17.41 5.45
CA HIS A 212 1.77 18.45 5.54
C HIS A 212 1.23 19.83 5.94
N ALA A 213 1.90 20.47 6.91
CA ALA A 213 1.61 21.87 7.21
C ALA A 213 2.02 22.78 6.04
N ASN A 214 1.38 23.96 5.93
CA ASN A 214 1.69 24.97 4.90
C ASN A 214 3.19 25.26 4.75
N THR A 215 3.95 25.21 5.85
CA THR A 215 5.40 25.45 5.86
C THR A 215 6.23 24.39 5.12
N ARG A 216 5.68 23.21 4.84
CA ARG A 216 6.35 22.10 4.13
C ARG A 216 5.65 21.72 2.82
N LEU A 217 4.53 22.37 2.51
CA LEU A 217 3.64 21.96 1.42
C LEU A 217 4.31 22.07 0.05
N SER A 218 5.01 23.16 -0.25
CA SER A 218 5.73 23.32 -1.53
C SER A 218 6.76 22.22 -1.77
N SER A 219 7.48 21.81 -0.73
CA SER A 219 8.44 20.70 -0.82
C SER A 219 7.75 19.36 -1.04
N ALA A 220 6.61 19.12 -0.37
CA ALA A 220 5.84 17.89 -0.55
C ALA A 220 5.25 17.79 -1.97
N ILE A 221 4.70 18.90 -2.49
CA ILE A 221 4.20 18.99 -3.87
C ILE A 221 5.32 18.72 -4.88
N TYR A 222 6.51 19.31 -4.67
CA TYR A 222 7.66 19.08 -5.52
C TYR A 222 8.04 17.58 -5.56
N SER A 223 8.10 16.94 -4.38
CA SER A 223 8.42 15.50 -4.26
C SER A 223 7.35 14.61 -4.90
N ALA A 224 6.07 14.94 -4.75
CA ALA A 224 4.96 14.18 -5.36
C ALA A 224 5.05 14.14 -6.89
N ARG A 225 5.37 15.30 -7.49
CA ARG A 225 5.54 15.45 -8.95
C ARG A 225 6.80 14.78 -9.49
N HIS A 226 7.85 14.74 -8.70
CA HIS A 226 9.14 14.18 -9.08
C HIS A 226 9.45 13.02 -8.13
N PRO A 227 8.76 11.86 -8.27
CA PRO A 227 9.11 10.69 -7.49
C PRO A 227 10.61 10.45 -7.69
N LEU A 228 11.37 10.39 -6.58
CA LEU A 228 12.79 10.09 -6.62
C LEU A 228 12.94 8.84 -7.47
N LYS A 229 13.65 8.93 -8.61
CA LYS A 229 14.18 7.74 -9.27
C LYS A 229 14.96 7.02 -8.19
N THR A 230 14.49 5.84 -7.79
CA THR A 230 15.26 4.96 -6.92
C THR A 230 16.54 4.66 -7.67
N THR A 231 17.62 5.33 -7.28
CA THR A 231 18.98 5.04 -7.72
C THR A 231 19.33 3.66 -7.21
N ASP A 232 19.09 2.65 -8.03
CA ASP A 232 19.73 1.34 -7.99
C ASP A 232 19.73 0.79 -9.43
N GLU A 233 20.50 1.45 -10.30
CA GLU A 233 21.08 0.84 -11.50
C GLU A 233 22.59 0.71 -11.23
N PRO A 234 23.15 -0.49 -11.09
CA PRO A 234 24.56 -0.73 -11.37
C PRO A 234 24.84 -0.70 -12.88
#